data_AF-A0A7S0G4Z3-F1
#
_entry.id   AF-A0A7S0G4Z3-F1
#
_cell.length_a   1.000
_cell.length_b   1.000
_cell.length_c   1.000
_cell.angle_alpha   90.00
_cell.angle_beta   90.00
_cell.angle_gamma   90.00
#
_symmetry.space_group_name_H-M   'P 1'
#
loop_
_entity.id
_entity.type
_entity.pdbx_description
1 polymer ?
#
loop_
_entity_poly.entity_id
_entity_poly.type
_entity_poly.pdbx_seq_one_letter_code
_entity_poly.pdbx_strand_id
1 'polypeptide(L)'
;LSDAISLCGGMTPKWVFSVARNVHFLFTFDARLSLLQSTALGLARTLHRLQERADAANASGGSRSSGSHREGVRRIARIPRQKIRIDRSRVLESACEIMGLYSSYKSMLEIEYYGEAGTGLGPTLEFYTMVSRELQREELGLWRSKGTVRLPLSNDVKSLPKFRSRTK
;
A
#
# COMPACT_ATOMS: atom_id res chain seq x y z
N LEU A 1 -15.72 11.98 -1.37
CA LEU A 1 -15.35 10.89 -0.43
C LEU A 1 -15.28 11.45 1.00
N SER A 2 -16.36 12.08 1.49
CA SER A 2 -16.41 12.74 2.81
C SER A 2 -17.24 11.96 3.82
N ASP A 3 -18.18 11.13 3.35
CA ASP A 3 -18.99 10.29 4.22
C ASP A 3 -18.22 9.04 4.62
N ALA A 4 -17.93 8.94 5.93
CA ALA A 4 -17.24 7.81 6.53
C ALA A 4 -18.01 6.51 6.31
N ILE A 5 -19.33 6.53 6.49
CA ILE A 5 -20.15 5.31 6.52
C ILE A 5 -20.22 4.70 5.13
N SER A 6 -20.46 5.52 4.09
CA SER A 6 -20.46 5.07 2.70
C SER A 6 -19.14 4.43 2.26
N LEU A 7 -18.01 4.97 2.72
CA LEU A 7 -16.67 4.43 2.43
C LEU A 7 -16.38 3.15 3.21
N CYS A 8 -16.64 3.18 4.50
CA CYS A 8 -16.34 2.12 5.45
C CYS A 8 -17.22 0.89 5.24
N GLY A 9 -18.48 1.09 4.87
CA GLY A 9 -19.44 0.04 4.56
C GLY A 9 -19.27 -0.56 3.17
N GLY A 10 -18.28 -0.11 2.38
CA GLY A 10 -18.11 -0.57 1.00
C GLY A 10 -19.31 -0.22 0.09
N MET A 11 -20.12 0.77 0.48
CA MET A 11 -21.36 1.16 -0.21
C MET A 11 -21.09 2.03 -1.44
N THR A 12 -19.85 2.05 -1.92
CA THR A 12 -19.47 2.84 -3.09
C THR A 12 -20.05 2.15 -4.34
N PRO A 13 -20.89 2.83 -5.13
CA PRO A 13 -21.49 2.21 -6.31
C PRO A 13 -20.45 1.69 -7.29
N LYS A 14 -20.69 0.53 -7.90
CA LYS A 14 -19.77 -0.11 -8.87
C LYS A 14 -19.40 0.78 -10.06
N TRP A 15 -20.29 1.70 -10.44
CA TRP A 15 -20.03 2.65 -11.51
C TRP A 15 -18.84 3.57 -11.20
N VAL A 16 -18.57 3.90 -9.93
CA VAL A 16 -17.44 4.76 -9.54
C VAL A 16 -16.12 4.14 -9.97
N PHE A 17 -15.95 2.84 -9.74
CA PHE A 17 -14.75 2.11 -10.15
C PHE A 17 -14.67 1.94 -11.67
N SER A 18 -15.82 1.74 -12.32
CA SER A 18 -15.90 1.59 -13.78
C SER A 18 -15.49 2.88 -14.48
N VAL A 19 -15.99 4.02 -14.00
CA VAL A 19 -15.66 5.35 -14.52
C VAL A 19 -14.19 5.69 -14.25
N ALA A 20 -13.69 5.45 -13.03
CA ALA A 20 -12.28 5.70 -12.70
C ALA A 20 -11.31 4.83 -13.53
N ARG A 21 -11.73 3.63 -13.94
CA ARG A 21 -10.94 2.72 -14.79
C ARG A 21 -11.04 3.05 -16.27
N ASN A 22 -12.23 3.27 -16.80
CA ASN A 22 -12.45 3.45 -18.25
C ASN A 22 -12.18 4.89 -18.71
N VAL A 23 -12.36 5.86 -17.83
CA VAL A 23 -12.28 7.29 -18.15
C VAL A 23 -11.22 7.97 -17.27
N HIS A 24 -10.09 7.29 -17.10
CA HIS A 24 -9.01 7.71 -16.19
C HIS A 24 -8.40 9.07 -16.54
N PHE A 25 -8.54 9.54 -17.79
CA PHE A 25 -8.04 10.84 -18.24
C PHE A 25 -8.85 12.03 -17.70
N LEU A 26 -10.10 11.81 -17.26
CA LEU A 26 -10.92 12.87 -16.64
C LEU A 26 -10.53 13.15 -15.17
N PHE A 27 -9.74 12.26 -14.57
CA PHE A 27 -9.37 12.36 -13.16
C PHE A 27 -7.87 12.59 -13.02
N THR A 28 -7.50 13.53 -12.14
CA THR A 28 -6.11 13.70 -11.73
C THR A 28 -5.58 12.45 -11.05
N PHE A 29 -4.25 12.30 -11.00
CA PHE A 29 -3.62 11.22 -10.24
C PHE A 29 -4.09 11.23 -8.78
N ASP A 30 -4.14 12.41 -8.15
CA ASP A 30 -4.56 12.56 -6.76
C ASP A 30 -6.00 12.11 -6.54
N ALA A 31 -6.91 12.38 -7.48
CA ALA A 31 -8.29 11.91 -7.39
C ALA A 31 -8.38 10.38 -7.42
N ARG A 32 -7.64 9.74 -8.34
CA ARG A 32 -7.58 8.26 -8.44
C ARG A 32 -6.92 7.64 -7.22
N LEU A 33 -5.85 8.25 -6.73
CA LEU A 33 -5.14 7.83 -5.52
C LEU A 33 -6.04 7.97 -4.29
N SER A 34 -6.79 9.06 -4.16
CA SER A 34 -7.76 9.27 -3.08
C SER A 34 -8.86 8.20 -3.11
N LEU A 35 -9.38 7.84 -4.29
CA LEU A 35 -10.36 6.76 -4.42
C LEU A 35 -9.76 5.43 -3.93
N LEU A 36 -8.58 5.06 -4.44
CA LEU A 36 -7.88 3.84 -4.04
C LEU A 36 -7.67 3.77 -2.52
N GLN A 37 -7.22 4.87 -1.92
CA GLN A 37 -6.90 4.93 -0.50
C GLN A 37 -8.15 4.86 0.39
N SER A 38 -9.30 5.33 -0.11
CA SER A 38 -10.57 5.27 0.60
C SER A 38 -11.33 3.96 0.43
N THR A 39 -11.02 3.14 -0.58
CA THR A 39 -11.80 1.94 -0.89
C THR A 39 -11.01 0.63 -0.86
N ALA A 40 -9.70 0.64 -1.15
CA ALA A 40 -8.92 -0.58 -1.35
C ALA A 40 -8.03 -0.96 -0.16
N LEU A 41 -7.66 0.00 0.69
CA LEU A 41 -6.70 -0.22 1.78
C LEU A 41 -7.34 -0.71 3.10
N GLY A 42 -8.63 -0.98 3.07
CA GLY A 42 -9.40 -1.46 4.22
C GLY A 42 -9.86 -0.36 5.17
N LEU A 43 -10.73 -0.78 6.08
CA LEU A 43 -11.48 0.10 6.99
C LEU A 43 -10.57 0.94 7.90
N ALA A 44 -9.66 0.31 8.65
CA ALA A 44 -8.82 1.00 9.63
C ALA A 44 -7.98 2.13 8.99
N ARG A 45 -7.40 1.88 7.82
CA ARG A 45 -6.60 2.88 7.08
C ARG A 45 -7.45 4.01 6.53
N THR A 46 -8.66 3.70 6.06
CA THR A 46 -9.61 4.71 5.57
C THR A 46 -10.07 5.61 6.71
N LEU A 47 -10.41 5.03 7.86
CA LEU A 47 -10.80 5.77 9.07
C LEU A 47 -9.67 6.66 9.58
N HIS A 48 -8.44 6.12 9.68
CA HIS A 48 -7.26 6.88 10.09
C HIS A 48 -7.09 8.15 9.24
N ARG A 49 -7.19 8.01 7.91
CA ARG A 49 -7.05 9.14 6.99
C ARG A 49 -8.19 10.15 7.07
N LEU A 50 -9.42 9.69 7.21
CA LEU A 50 -10.56 10.59 7.36
C LEU A 50 -10.42 11.41 8.64
N GLN A 51 -9.89 10.79 9.70
CA GLN A 51 -9.60 11.47 10.94
C GLN A 51 -8.47 12.50 10.78
N GLU A 52 -7.35 12.16 10.15
CA GLU A 52 -6.27 13.12 9.86
C GLU A 52 -6.80 14.35 9.11
N ARG A 53 -7.68 14.13 8.12
CA ARG A 53 -8.32 15.21 7.36
C ARG A 53 -9.26 16.06 8.22
N ALA A 54 -10.02 15.43 9.11
CA ALA A 54 -10.89 16.14 10.05
C ALA A 54 -10.07 16.94 11.07
N ASP A 55 -9.02 16.36 11.63
CA ASP A 55 -8.15 17.01 12.60
C ASP A 55 -7.41 18.21 11.95
N ALA A 56 -6.95 18.07 10.70
CA ALA A 56 -6.38 19.18 9.92
C ALA A 56 -7.39 20.32 9.66
N ALA A 57 -8.64 19.99 9.32
CA ALA A 57 -9.70 21.00 9.10
C ALA A 57 -10.10 21.74 10.39
N ASN A 58 -10.04 21.07 11.54
CA ASN A 58 -10.32 21.70 12.84
C ASN A 58 -9.13 22.50 13.37
N ALA A 59 -7.89 22.15 13.02
CA ALA A 59 -6.72 22.96 13.35
C ALA A 59 -6.79 24.36 12.70
N SER A 60 -7.43 24.49 11.54
CA SER A 60 -7.67 25.77 10.87
C SER A 60 -8.89 26.56 11.37
N GLY A 61 -9.79 25.96 12.15
CA GLY A 61 -10.99 26.61 12.66
C GLY A 61 -11.21 26.26 14.13
N GLY A 62 -10.88 27.18 15.04
CA GLY A 62 -10.66 26.99 16.48
C GLY A 62 -11.82 26.47 17.37
N SER A 63 -12.61 25.51 16.91
CA SER A 63 -13.68 24.86 17.68
C SER A 63 -13.15 23.62 18.42
N ARG A 64 -13.18 23.67 19.76
CA ARG A 64 -12.59 22.68 20.68
C ARG A 64 -13.58 21.64 21.24
N SER A 65 -14.74 21.43 20.63
CA SER A 65 -15.82 20.64 21.26
C SER A 65 -16.11 19.30 20.59
N SER A 66 -15.20 18.31 20.67
CA SER A 66 -15.57 16.88 20.52
C SER A 66 -14.43 15.91 20.91
N GLY A 67 -13.96 15.96 22.16
CA GLY A 67 -12.85 15.10 22.62
C GLY A 67 -13.24 13.63 22.85
N SER A 68 -14.47 13.36 23.28
CA SER A 68 -14.85 12.02 23.78
C SER A 68 -15.20 11.02 22.67
N HIS A 69 -15.95 11.43 21.64
CA HIS A 69 -16.35 10.52 20.56
C HIS A 69 -15.18 10.19 19.60
N ARG A 70 -14.27 11.14 19.40
CA ARG A 70 -13.06 10.95 18.58
C ARG A 70 -12.10 9.91 19.19
N GLU A 71 -12.05 9.80 20.51
CA GLU A 71 -11.18 8.85 21.19
C GLU A 71 -11.62 7.38 21.00
N GLY A 72 -12.93 7.13 20.87
CA GLY A 72 -13.46 5.82 20.52
C GLY A 72 -13.09 5.39 19.09
N VAL A 73 -13.20 6.33 18.13
CA VAL A 73 -12.80 6.09 16.73
C VAL A 73 -11.28 5.93 16.58
N ARG A 74 -10.49 6.71 17.34
CA ARG A 74 -9.02 6.56 17.42
C ARG A 74 -8.60 5.17 17.86
N ARG A 75 -9.30 4.60 18.84
CA ARG A 75 -9.07 3.21 19.29
C ARG A 75 -9.42 2.18 18.21
N ILE A 76 -10.45 2.42 17.41
CA ILE A 76 -10.86 1.55 16.29
C ILE A 76 -9.85 1.62 15.12
N ALA A 77 -9.15 2.73 14.95
CA ALA A 77 -8.23 2.98 13.84
C ALA A 77 -6.76 2.60 14.10
N ARG A 78 -6.42 2.03 15.27
CA ARG A 78 -5.02 1.67 15.57
C ARG A 78 -4.56 0.51 14.69
N ILE A 79 -3.68 0.82 13.73
CA ILE A 79 -3.08 -0.17 12.85
C ILE A 79 -1.89 -0.81 13.59
N PRO A 80 -1.87 -2.15 13.79
CA PRO A 80 -0.75 -2.81 14.44
C PRO A 80 0.50 -2.71 13.57
N ARG A 81 1.67 -2.56 14.20
CA ARG A 81 2.96 -2.51 13.52
C ARG A 81 3.60 -3.89 13.56
N GLN A 82 4.00 -4.41 12.41
CA GLN A 82 4.71 -5.67 12.27
C GLN A 82 6.17 -5.38 11.98
N LYS A 83 7.02 -5.75 12.92
CA LYS A 83 8.46 -5.56 12.82
C LYS A 83 9.09 -6.74 12.09
N ILE A 84 9.87 -6.47 11.05
CA ILE A 84 10.49 -7.48 10.18
C ILE A 84 11.96 -7.13 9.99
N ARG A 85 12.82 -8.14 10.11
CA ARG A 85 14.25 -8.02 9.84
C ARG A 85 14.58 -8.56 8.47
N ILE A 86 15.38 -7.82 7.70
CA ILE A 86 15.80 -8.19 6.36
C ILE A 86 17.29 -7.96 6.13
N ASP A 87 17.83 -8.64 5.13
CA ASP A 87 19.19 -8.46 4.64
C ASP A 87 19.18 -7.52 3.42
N ARG A 88 20.14 -6.58 3.35
CA ARG A 88 20.29 -5.64 2.23
C ARG A 88 20.70 -6.30 0.92
N SER A 89 21.33 -7.46 0.96
CA SER A 89 21.81 -8.16 -0.24
C SER A 89 20.69 -8.80 -1.06
N ARG A 90 19.55 -9.14 -0.44
CA ARG A 90 18.46 -9.92 -1.03
C ARG A 90 17.09 -9.24 -0.93
N VAL A 91 17.06 -7.92 -1.10
CA VAL A 91 15.87 -7.09 -0.87
C VAL A 91 14.65 -7.54 -1.66
N LEU A 92 14.81 -7.88 -2.95
CA LEU A 92 13.68 -8.28 -3.80
C LEU A 92 13.06 -9.61 -3.34
N GLU A 93 13.89 -10.60 -3.01
CA GLU A 93 13.42 -11.90 -2.54
C GLU A 93 12.75 -11.78 -1.18
N SER A 94 13.35 -11.04 -0.25
CA SER A 94 12.74 -10.71 1.04
C SER A 94 11.40 -9.99 0.85
N ALA A 95 11.29 -9.07 -0.11
CA ALA A 95 10.04 -8.39 -0.39
C ALA A 95 8.95 -9.34 -0.91
N CYS A 96 9.29 -10.29 -1.79
CA CYS A 96 8.34 -11.31 -2.24
C CYS A 96 7.85 -12.18 -1.07
N GLU A 97 8.74 -12.60 -0.18
CA GLU A 97 8.37 -13.37 1.01
C GLU A 97 7.47 -12.56 1.95
N ILE A 98 7.85 -11.31 2.25
CA ILE A 98 7.06 -10.39 3.07
C ILE A 98 5.67 -10.18 2.47
N MET A 99 5.56 -9.99 1.16
CA MET A 99 4.26 -9.84 0.51
C MET A 99 3.45 -11.14 0.58
N GLY A 100 4.08 -12.30 0.41
CA GLY A 100 3.40 -13.60 0.58
C GLY A 100 2.87 -13.82 2.00
N LEU A 101 3.62 -13.39 3.01
CA LEU A 101 3.26 -13.57 4.42
C LEU A 101 2.30 -12.49 4.94
N TYR A 102 2.46 -11.23 4.52
CA TYR A 102 1.82 -10.09 5.17
C TYR A 102 0.84 -9.31 4.29
N SER A 103 0.73 -9.58 2.98
CA SER A 103 -0.18 -8.81 2.08
C SER A 103 -1.65 -8.83 2.51
N SER A 104 -2.11 -9.97 3.05
CA SER A 104 -3.49 -10.12 3.56
C SER A 104 -3.70 -9.46 4.93
N TYR A 105 -2.61 -9.17 5.65
CA TYR A 105 -2.66 -8.59 6.99
C TYR A 105 -2.70 -7.07 6.87
N LYS A 106 -3.67 -6.43 7.53
CA LYS A 106 -3.83 -4.96 7.49
C LYS A 106 -2.84 -4.22 8.41
N SER A 107 -1.73 -4.85 8.80
CA SER A 107 -0.69 -4.26 9.65
C SER A 107 0.23 -3.29 8.89
N MET A 108 0.88 -2.40 9.61
CA MET A 108 1.93 -1.51 9.09
C MET A 108 3.27 -2.21 9.23
N LEU A 109 4.01 -2.35 8.13
CA LEU A 109 5.32 -2.99 8.16
C LEU A 109 6.38 -2.01 8.67
N GLU A 110 7.24 -2.49 9.55
CA GLU A 110 8.40 -1.76 10.06
C GLU A 110 9.65 -2.60 9.83
N ILE A 111 10.56 -2.04 9.04
CA ILE A 111 11.73 -2.76 8.56
C ILE A 111 12.95 -2.43 9.42
N GLU A 112 13.70 -3.47 9.75
CA GLU A 112 15.04 -3.38 10.32
C GLU A 112 16.03 -4.11 9.40
N TYR A 113 17.19 -3.49 9.15
CA TYR A 113 18.28 -4.15 8.46
C TYR A 113 19.15 -4.91 9.45
N TYR A 114 19.58 -6.11 9.06
CA TYR A 114 20.51 -6.89 9.86
C TYR A 114 21.84 -6.14 10.03
N GLY A 115 22.32 -6.05 11.27
CA GLY A 115 23.59 -5.39 11.59
C GLY A 115 23.56 -3.86 11.64
N GLU A 116 22.38 -3.23 11.55
CA GLU A 116 22.25 -1.77 11.55
C GLU A 116 21.46 -1.25 12.76
N ALA A 117 21.90 -0.11 13.32
CA ALA A 117 21.24 0.52 14.46
C ALA A 117 19.97 1.32 14.09
N GLY A 118 19.69 1.48 12.79
CA GLY A 118 18.55 2.24 12.30
C GLY A 118 17.23 1.47 12.47
N THR A 119 16.24 2.09 13.12
CA THR A 119 14.88 1.54 13.25
C THR A 119 13.82 2.58 12.87
N GLY A 120 12.61 2.12 12.54
CA GLY A 120 11.47 2.98 12.26
C GLY A 120 11.28 3.35 10.78
N LEU A 121 10.79 4.57 10.54
CA LEU A 121 10.29 5.00 9.22
C LEU A 121 11.39 5.14 8.16
N GLY A 122 12.59 5.61 8.53
CA GLY A 122 13.69 5.82 7.58
C GLY A 122 14.09 4.53 6.85
N PRO A 123 14.53 3.48 7.58
CA PRO A 123 14.84 2.17 7.00
C PRO A 123 13.68 1.55 6.22
N THR A 124 12.45 1.76 6.68
CA THR A 124 11.22 1.29 6.00
C THR A 124 11.00 1.99 4.65
N LEU A 125 11.19 3.31 4.57
CA LEU A 125 11.10 4.05 3.32
C LEU A 125 12.23 3.68 2.35
N GLU A 126 13.44 3.46 2.88
CA GLU A 126 14.57 2.97 2.12
C GLU A 126 14.27 1.60 1.51
N PHE A 127 13.67 0.69 2.27
CA PHE A 127 13.27 -0.63 1.80
C PHE A 127 12.34 -0.53 0.59
N TYR A 128 11.26 0.25 0.69
CA TYR A 128 10.33 0.44 -0.43
C TYR A 128 11.02 1.10 -1.64
N THR A 129 11.98 1.98 -1.40
CA THR A 129 12.77 2.61 -2.46
C THR A 129 13.64 1.57 -3.19
N MET A 130 14.34 0.72 -2.45
CA MET A 130 15.17 -0.34 -3.02
C MET A 130 14.33 -1.38 -3.76
N VAL A 131 13.22 -1.85 -3.17
CA VAL A 131 12.28 -2.76 -3.83
C VAL A 131 11.74 -2.16 -5.13
N SER A 132 11.38 -0.87 -5.12
CA SER A 132 10.91 -0.18 -6.32
C SER A 132 11.96 -0.18 -7.44
N ARG A 133 13.24 0.01 -7.10
CA ARG A 133 14.34 -0.07 -8.08
C ARG A 133 14.56 -1.49 -8.59
N GLU A 134 14.58 -2.48 -7.70
CA GLU A 134 14.72 -3.88 -8.07
C GLU A 134 13.60 -4.35 -9.00
N LEU A 135 12.35 -3.95 -8.72
CA LEU A 135 11.21 -4.27 -9.58
C LEU A 135 11.30 -3.65 -10.99
N GLN A 136 12.08 -2.58 -11.17
CA GLN A 136 12.28 -1.93 -12.47
C GLN A 136 13.38 -2.57 -13.33
N ARG A 137 14.09 -3.58 -12.81
CA ARG A 137 15.12 -4.29 -13.57
C ARG A 137 14.52 -4.95 -14.82
N GLU A 138 15.15 -4.70 -15.97
CA GLU A 138 14.68 -5.16 -17.28
C GLU A 138 14.63 -6.69 -17.39
N GLU A 139 15.57 -7.38 -16.75
CA GLU A 139 15.64 -8.85 -16.67
C GLU A 139 14.40 -9.50 -16.07
N LEU A 140 13.61 -8.78 -15.26
CA LEU A 140 12.36 -9.30 -14.70
C LEU A 140 11.21 -9.31 -15.72
N GLY A 141 11.35 -8.58 -16.83
CA GLY A 141 10.33 -8.51 -17.88
C GLY A 141 8.99 -7.92 -17.44
N LEU A 142 8.95 -7.20 -16.30
CA LEU A 142 7.72 -6.65 -15.72
C LEU A 142 7.23 -5.38 -16.43
N TRP A 143 8.13 -4.64 -17.07
CA TRP A 143 7.85 -3.33 -17.67
C TRP A 143 8.24 -3.30 -19.14
N ARG A 144 7.60 -2.39 -19.89
CA ARG A 144 7.97 -2.13 -21.29
C ARG A 144 9.31 -1.39 -21.34
N SER A 145 10.38 -2.09 -21.75
CA SER A 145 11.68 -1.47 -22.05
C SER A 145 11.66 -0.79 -23.42
N LYS A 146 12.46 0.27 -23.58
CA LYS A 146 12.66 0.94 -24.87
C LYS A 146 13.50 0.08 -25.84
N GLY A 147 14.23 -0.90 -25.30
CA GLY A 147 15.06 -1.83 -26.06
C GLY A 147 14.36 -3.15 -26.33
N THR A 148 14.13 -3.43 -27.60
CA THR A 148 13.89 -4.76 -28.20
C THR A 148 12.65 -5.52 -27.72
N VAL A 149 11.72 -5.69 -28.66
CA VAL A 149 10.76 -6.82 -28.65
C VAL A 149 11.57 -8.12 -28.58
N ARG A 150 11.83 -8.64 -27.39
CA ARG A 150 12.23 -10.05 -27.25
C ARG A 150 10.98 -10.88 -27.45
N LEU A 151 10.73 -11.27 -28.70
CA LEU A 151 9.89 -12.44 -28.94
C LEU A 151 10.49 -13.60 -28.12
N PRO A 152 9.68 -14.37 -27.39
CA PRO A 152 10.21 -15.49 -26.63
C PRO A 152 10.73 -16.55 -27.61
N LEU A 153 12.04 -16.64 -27.77
CA LEU A 153 12.67 -17.89 -28.17
C LEU A 153 12.69 -18.80 -26.94
N SER A 154 11.83 -19.82 -26.98
CA SER A 154 12.04 -21.16 -26.42
C SER A 154 12.20 -21.32 -24.89
N ASN A 155 11.14 -21.85 -24.28
CA ASN A 155 11.10 -22.94 -23.29
C ASN A 155 11.77 -22.91 -21.89
N ASP A 156 12.47 -21.86 -21.45
CA ASP A 156 12.99 -21.85 -20.06
C ASP A 156 12.06 -21.18 -19.04
N VAL A 157 10.95 -21.84 -18.72
CA VAL A 157 10.02 -21.51 -17.61
C VAL A 157 10.57 -21.92 -16.23
N LYS A 158 11.86 -22.27 -16.12
CA LYS A 158 12.43 -22.88 -14.89
C LYS A 158 13.11 -21.92 -13.91
N SER A 159 13.33 -20.65 -14.23
CA SER A 159 14.10 -19.74 -13.37
C SER A 159 13.29 -18.69 -12.59
N LEU A 160 11.97 -18.59 -12.78
CA LEU A 160 11.16 -17.72 -11.94
C LEU A 160 10.87 -18.38 -10.59
N PRO A 161 10.92 -17.64 -9.45
CA PRO A 161 10.53 -18.17 -8.17
C PRO A 161 9.08 -18.67 -8.25
N LYS A 162 8.88 -19.98 -8.09
CA LYS A 162 7.56 -20.60 -8.12
C LYS A 162 6.74 -20.07 -6.95
N PHE A 163 5.82 -19.14 -7.23
CA PHE A 163 4.82 -18.67 -6.27
C PHE A 163 3.88 -19.84 -5.97
N ARG A 164 4.17 -20.58 -4.89
CA ARG A 164 3.38 -21.73 -4.47
C ARG A 164 2.09 -21.23 -3.86
N SER A 165 0.99 -21.29 -4.62
CA SER A 165 -0.36 -21.08 -4.08
C SER A 165 -0.65 -22.14 -3.01
N ARG A 166 -0.69 -21.75 -1.74
CA ARG A 166 -1.29 -22.58 -0.69
C ARG A 166 -2.78 -22.28 -0.63
N THR A 167 -3.56 -23.09 -1.32
CA THR A 167 -4.96 -23.37 -0.94
C THR A 167 -4.95 -24.34 0.23
N LYS A 168 -5.35 -23.89 1.41
CA LYS A 168 -6.30 -24.55 2.30
C LYS A 168 -6.95 -23.50 3.18
#